data_AF-A0A4Y8IYU2-F1
#
_entry.id   AF-A0A4Y8IYU2-F1
#
_cell.length_a   1.000
_cell.length_b   1.000
_cell.length_c   1.000
_cell.angle_alpha   90.00
_cell.angle_beta   90.00
_cell.angle_gamma   90.00
#
_symmetry.space_group_name_H-M   'P 1'
#
loop_
_entity.id
_entity.type
_entity.pdbx_description
1 polymer ?
#
loop_
_entity_poly.entity_id
_entity_poly.type
_entity_poly.pdbx_seq_one_letter_code
_entity_poly.pdbx_strand_id
1 'polypeptide(L)'
;MLKQLIRTRLYASTPDEIVNYGKRYGINITRGQATQLISFIKKETIDPFSARDRSRTFRYVETNIGKKEAQQADQLLRQLAKQYNLDHLI
;
A
#
# COMPACT_ATOMS: atom_id res chain seq x y z
N MET A 1 -14.07 2.78 14.31
CA MET A 1 -12.95 2.07 14.96
C MET A 1 -12.00 1.40 13.96
N LEU A 2 -12.43 0.38 13.20
CA LEU A 2 -11.51 -0.39 12.34
C LEU A 2 -10.77 0.44 11.26
N LYS A 3 -11.48 1.31 10.52
CA LYS A 3 -10.85 2.20 9.52
C LYS A 3 -9.74 3.06 10.13
N GLN A 4 -9.96 3.56 11.34
CA GLN A 4 -8.98 4.40 12.04
C GLN A 4 -7.76 3.60 12.46
N LEU A 5 -7.94 2.38 12.99
CA LEU A 5 -6.83 1.47 13.30
C LEU A 5 -5.96 1.18 12.07
N ILE A 6 -6.60 0.90 10.92
CA ILE A 6 -5.90 0.64 9.65
C ILE A 6 -5.13 1.88 9.17
N ARG A 7 -5.74 3.09 9.26
CA ARG A 7 -5.04 4.34 8.93
C ARG A 7 -3.85 4.57 9.86
N THR A 8 -4.02 4.43 11.17
CA THR A 8 -2.91 4.57 12.13
C THR A 8 -1.79 3.59 11.81
N ARG A 9 -2.12 2.32 11.50
CA ARG A 9 -1.12 1.32 11.14
C ARG A 9 -0.40 1.66 9.83
N LEU A 10 -1.12 2.12 8.82
CA LEU A 10 -0.56 2.58 7.54
C LEU A 10 0.49 3.68 7.78
N TYR A 11 0.14 4.69 8.58
CA TYR A 11 1.02 5.85 8.82
C TYR A 11 2.19 5.53 9.75
N ALA A 12 2.05 4.51 10.59
CA ALA A 12 3.13 3.97 11.42
C ALA A 12 4.06 3.00 10.68
N SER A 13 3.78 2.65 9.41
CA SER A 13 4.60 1.70 8.65
C SER A 13 6.02 2.20 8.46
N THR A 14 6.98 1.27 8.52
CA THR A 14 8.40 1.56 8.30
C THR A 14 8.90 0.99 6.96
N PRO A 15 9.98 1.54 6.38
CA PRO A 15 10.52 1.01 5.11
C PRO A 15 10.89 -0.48 5.20
N ASP A 16 11.43 -0.92 6.33
CA ASP A 16 11.84 -2.30 6.54
C ASP A 16 10.62 -3.25 6.59
N GLU A 17 9.50 -2.82 7.18
CA GLU A 17 8.24 -3.58 7.13
C GLU A 17 7.74 -3.75 5.70
N ILE A 18 7.75 -2.69 4.90
CA ILE A 18 7.31 -2.73 3.50
C ILE A 18 8.19 -3.69 2.69
N VAL A 19 9.51 -3.65 2.87
CA VAL A 19 10.44 -4.58 2.20
C VAL A 19 10.18 -6.03 2.63
N ASN A 20 10.00 -6.26 3.93
CA ASN A 20 9.74 -7.60 4.47
C ASN A 20 8.42 -8.19 3.96
N TYR A 21 7.34 -7.40 3.97
CA TYR A 21 6.06 -7.85 3.41
C TYR A 21 6.11 -7.99 1.89
N GLY A 22 6.79 -7.08 1.18
CA GLY A 22 7.02 -7.20 -0.25
C GLY A 22 7.65 -8.54 -0.61
N LYS A 23 8.76 -8.91 0.05
CA LYS A 23 9.41 -10.21 -0.12
C LYS A 23 8.45 -11.38 0.18
N ARG A 24 7.67 -11.29 1.26
CA ARG A 24 6.71 -12.34 1.65
C ARG A 24 5.63 -12.59 0.59
N TYR A 25 5.21 -11.54 -0.12
CA TYR A 25 4.16 -11.62 -1.13
C TYR A 25 4.70 -11.61 -2.58
N GLY A 26 6.02 -11.72 -2.77
CA GLY A 26 6.63 -11.76 -4.10
C GLY A 26 6.59 -10.42 -4.86
N ILE A 27 6.54 -9.30 -4.13
CA ILE A 27 6.62 -7.94 -4.65
C ILE A 27 8.02 -7.39 -4.37
N ASN A 28 8.78 -7.17 -5.43
CA ASN A 28 10.14 -6.67 -5.31
C ASN A 28 10.13 -5.16 -5.05
N ILE A 29 10.60 -4.76 -3.89
CA ILE A 29 10.74 -3.35 -3.53
C ILE A 29 12.04 -3.16 -2.74
N THR A 30 12.82 -2.16 -3.11
CA THR A 30 14.03 -1.79 -2.37
C THR A 30 13.69 -0.93 -1.16
N ARG A 31 14.59 -0.86 -0.17
CA ARG A 31 14.43 0.03 0.99
C ARG A 31 14.29 1.50 0.60
N GLY A 32 15.00 1.93 -0.45
CA GLY A 32 14.89 3.30 -0.98
C GLY A 32 13.49 3.59 -1.53
N GLN A 33 12.96 2.72 -2.39
CA GLN A 33 11.60 2.82 -2.92
C GLN A 33 10.54 2.78 -1.82
N ALA A 34 10.71 1.90 -0.83
CA ALA A 34 9.81 1.83 0.33
C ALA A 34 9.81 3.13 1.16
N THR A 35 10.98 3.74 1.33
CA THR A 35 11.13 5.04 2.03
C THR A 35 10.40 6.15 1.28
N GLN A 36 10.56 6.20 -0.04
CA GLN A 36 9.87 7.18 -0.88
C GLN A 36 8.36 6.97 -0.89
N LEU A 37 7.89 5.72 -0.98
CA LEU A 37 6.47 5.36 -0.91
C LEU A 37 5.82 5.80 0.40
N ILE A 38 6.47 5.54 1.54
CA ILE A 38 5.94 5.96 2.86
C ILE A 38 5.91 7.49 2.94
N SER A 39 6.94 8.16 2.43
CA SER A 39 7.01 9.62 2.40
C SER A 39 5.88 10.21 1.56
N PHE A 40 5.60 9.62 0.39
CA PHE A 40 4.46 9.97 -0.46
C PHE A 40 3.12 9.78 0.27
N ILE A 41 2.90 8.61 0.90
CA ILE A 41 1.67 8.29 1.63
C ILE A 41 1.38 9.34 2.72
N LYS A 42 2.42 9.71 3.48
CA LYS A 42 2.30 10.68 4.58
C LYS A 42 2.08 12.10 4.06
N LYS A 43 2.88 12.53 3.05
CA LYS A 43 2.82 13.87 2.49
C LYS A 43 1.48 14.15 1.81
N GLU A 44 0.98 13.19 1.03
CA GLU A 44 -0.28 13.33 0.29
C GLU A 44 -1.51 12.95 1.11
N THR A 45 -1.31 12.66 2.40
CA THR A 45 -2.35 12.24 3.35
C THR A 45 -3.27 11.17 2.77
N ILE A 46 -2.68 10.11 2.21
CA ILE A 46 -3.42 9.05 1.52
C ILE A 46 -4.41 8.38 2.47
N ASP A 47 -5.65 8.25 2.02
CA ASP A 47 -6.67 7.43 2.65
C ASP A 47 -6.82 6.09 1.91
N PRO A 48 -6.52 4.94 2.53
CA PRO A 48 -6.62 3.64 1.86
C PRO A 48 -8.07 3.25 1.48
N PHE A 49 -9.08 3.91 2.07
CA PHE A 49 -10.49 3.67 1.76
C PHE A 49 -11.05 4.59 0.66
N SER A 50 -10.26 5.57 0.21
CA SER A 50 -10.62 6.47 -0.88
C SER A 50 -10.20 5.85 -2.21
N ALA A 51 -11.16 5.61 -3.10
CA ALA A 51 -10.87 5.08 -4.45
C ALA A 51 -9.91 5.99 -5.24
N ARG A 52 -10.04 7.31 -5.06
CA ARG A 52 -9.14 8.31 -5.63
C ARG A 52 -7.72 8.11 -5.13
N ASP A 53 -7.53 7.98 -3.82
CA ASP A 53 -6.20 7.89 -3.23
C ASP A 53 -5.55 6.53 -3.49
N ARG A 54 -6.32 5.44 -3.50
CA ARG A 54 -5.81 4.14 -3.99
C ARG A 54 -5.30 4.23 -5.43
N SER A 55 -6.03 4.92 -6.31
CA SER A 55 -5.58 5.14 -7.70
C SER A 55 -4.31 5.99 -7.76
N ARG A 56 -4.13 6.97 -6.86
CA ARG A 56 -2.89 7.75 -6.75
C ARG A 56 -1.73 6.90 -6.26
N THR A 57 -1.94 6.08 -5.24
CA THR A 57 -0.93 5.14 -4.74
C THR A 57 -0.54 4.13 -5.82
N PHE A 58 -1.50 3.58 -6.56
CA PHE A 58 -1.23 2.69 -7.69
C PHE A 58 -0.31 3.36 -8.71
N ARG A 59 -0.66 4.57 -9.19
CA ARG A 59 0.15 5.32 -10.16
C ARG A 59 1.54 5.64 -9.62
N TYR A 60 1.63 5.98 -8.33
CA TYR A 60 2.92 6.24 -7.70
C TYR A 60 3.81 4.99 -7.73
N VAL A 61 3.28 3.83 -7.36
CA VAL A 61 4.00 2.55 -7.41
C VAL A 61 4.38 2.20 -8.85
N GLU A 62 3.46 2.35 -9.81
CA GLU A 62 3.70 2.06 -11.22
C GLU A 62 4.87 2.87 -11.78
N THR A 63 4.92 4.18 -11.48
CA THR A 63 5.95 5.09 -12.00
C THR A 63 7.30 4.94 -11.29
N ASN A 64 7.32 4.75 -9.96
CA ASN A 64 8.57 4.83 -9.18
C ASN A 64 9.14 3.46 -8.80
N ILE A 65 8.34 2.39 -8.90
CA ILE A 65 8.73 1.04 -8.50
C ILE A 65 8.62 0.11 -9.70
N GLY A 66 7.44 0.06 -10.32
CA GLY A 66 7.21 -0.69 -11.54
C GLY A 66 5.75 -1.07 -11.73
N LYS A 67 5.35 -1.21 -12.99
CA LYS A 67 3.98 -1.58 -13.38
C LYS A 67 3.56 -2.94 -12.83
N LYS A 68 4.47 -3.91 -12.85
CA LYS A 68 4.21 -5.26 -12.33
C LYS A 68 3.95 -5.21 -10.83
N GLU A 69 4.76 -4.47 -10.08
CA GLU A 69 4.67 -4.32 -8.64
C GLU A 69 3.38 -3.59 -8.24
N ALA A 70 2.96 -2.58 -9.01
CA ALA A 70 1.67 -1.90 -8.81
C ALA A 70 0.48 -2.86 -8.97
N GLN A 71 0.49 -3.67 -10.02
CA GLN A 71 -0.55 -4.68 -10.26
C GLN A 71 -0.58 -5.74 -9.16
N GLN A 72 0.58 -6.26 -8.76
CA GLN A 72 0.68 -7.24 -7.68
C GLN A 72 0.19 -6.65 -6.34
N ALA A 73 0.52 -5.39 -6.04
CA ALA A 73 0.08 -4.72 -4.82
C ALA A 73 -1.44 -4.48 -4.80
N ASP A 74 -2.04 -4.04 -5.92
CA ASP A 74 -3.50 -3.87 -6.02
C ASP A 74 -4.23 -5.20 -5.89
N GLN A 75 -3.72 -6.25 -6.54
CA GLN A 75 -4.27 -7.60 -6.42
C GLN A 75 -4.18 -8.10 -4.97
N LEU A 76 -3.04 -7.93 -4.31
CA LEU A 76 -2.84 -8.33 -2.92
C LEU A 76 -3.81 -7.59 -1.99
N LEU A 77 -3.98 -6.27 -2.17
CA LEU A 77 -4.93 -5.47 -1.39
C LEU A 77 -6.34 -6.04 -1.49
N ARG A 78 -6.82 -6.34 -2.71
CA ARG A 78 -8.15 -6.92 -2.94
C ARG A 78 -8.30 -8.30 -2.35
N GLN A 79 -7.27 -9.15 -2.45
CA GLN A 79 -7.25 -10.48 -1.87
C GLN A 79 -7.36 -10.44 -0.34
N LEU A 80 -6.53 -9.62 0.32
CA LEU A 80 -6.57 -9.45 1.77
C LEU A 80 -7.90 -8.87 2.22
N ALA A 81 -8.42 -7.85 1.52
CA ALA A 81 -9.71 -7.28 1.86
C ALA A 81 -10.83 -8.32 1.79
N LYS A 82 -10.88 -9.15 0.74
CA LYS A 82 -11.84 -10.26 0.67
C LYS A 82 -11.63 -11.29 1.77
N GLN A 83 -10.39 -11.71 2.01
CA GLN A 83 -10.05 -12.71 3.04
C GLN A 83 -10.52 -12.29 4.44
N TYR A 84 -10.44 -10.99 4.74
CA TYR A 84 -10.87 -10.43 6.02
C TYR A 84 -12.30 -9.83 6.00
N ASN A 85 -13.08 -10.05 4.93
CA ASN A 85 -14.43 -9.49 4.73
C ASN A 85 -14.50 -7.95 4.83
N LEU A 86 -13.45 -7.27 4.37
CA LEU A 86 -13.28 -5.81 4.34
C LEU A 86 -13.38 -5.22 2.93
N ASP A 87 -13.70 -6.02 1.92
CA ASP A 87 -13.85 -5.59 0.53
C ASP A 87 -14.93 -4.52 0.35
N HIS A 88 -15.98 -4.53 1.17
CA HIS A 88 -16.98 -3.46 1.25
C HIS A 88 -16.42 -2.10 1.69
N LEU A 89 -15.19 -2.04 2.24
CA LEU A 89 -14.54 -0.80 2.66
C LEU A 89 -13.68 -0.15 1.57
N ILE A 90 -13.28 -0.91 0.55
CA ILE A 90 -12.34 -0.46 -0.48
C ILE A 90 -13.00 -0.31 -1.84
#